data_AF-A0A8H5WUU2-F1
#
_entry.id   AF-A0A8H5WUU2-F1
#
_cell.length_a   1.000
_cell.length_b   1.000
_cell.length_c   1.000
_cell.angle_alpha   90.00
_cell.angle_beta   90.00
_cell.angle_gamma   90.00
#
_symmetry.space_group_name_H-M   'P 1'
#
loop_
_entity.id
_entity.type
_entity.pdbx_description
1 polymer ?
#
loop_
_entity_poly.entity_id
_entity_poly.type
_entity_poly.pdbx_seq_one_letter_code
_entity_poly.pdbx_strand_id
1 'polypeptide(L)'
;MHLKDILLALQCASVSCSSLRPPIEKRATTEIPADSFNSLETYWNYLYPWGPTHNGGARMDEEHVSVTDGVLTLTAEPRDDQEDPIHYLSGAIHAKSTFTVSPGGGYDINAEFIAPVDKGTWPAFWLNAASGWPPEIDIAEWKGSGKISFNTFNTSDEVTALDRDYPNPGEWHSVRAELRDENGSDVRVKFFLDGVEQTTQYGRDYIGAGLRLRKDLLAHLGRRHVRNVEVISLN
;
A
#
# COMPACT_ATOMS: atom_id res chain seq x y z
N MET A 1 -75.12 -7.39 -53.44
CA MET A 1 -74.55 -8.35 -52.47
C MET A 1 -73.07 -8.01 -52.34
N HIS A 2 -72.63 -7.60 -51.15
CA HIS A 2 -71.33 -6.99 -50.90
C HIS A 2 -70.15 -7.94 -51.16
N LEU A 3 -69.10 -7.46 -51.84
CA LEU A 3 -67.75 -7.99 -51.66
C LEU A 3 -67.02 -7.08 -50.67
N LYS A 4 -66.59 -7.68 -49.55
CA LYS A 4 -65.66 -7.12 -48.57
C LYS A 4 -64.34 -7.88 -48.67
N ASP A 5 -63.26 -7.11 -48.71
CA ASP A 5 -61.92 -7.32 -48.12
C ASP A 5 -61.15 -8.61 -48.53
N ILE A 6 -59.83 -8.58 -48.74
CA ILE A 6 -58.82 -8.48 -47.67
C ILE A 6 -57.47 -8.10 -48.30
N LEU A 7 -56.87 -7.04 -47.77
CA LEU A 7 -55.48 -6.65 -48.02
C LEU A 7 -54.59 -7.40 -47.01
N LEU A 8 -53.66 -8.23 -47.49
CA LEU A 8 -52.69 -8.93 -46.65
C LEU A 8 -51.43 -8.07 -46.52
N ALA A 9 -51.21 -7.45 -45.36
CA ALA A 9 -49.95 -6.77 -45.06
C ALA A 9 -48.94 -7.76 -44.48
N LEU A 10 -47.83 -8.01 -45.20
CA LEU A 10 -46.68 -8.72 -44.66
C LEU A 10 -45.89 -7.78 -43.73
N GLN A 11 -45.87 -8.08 -42.43
CA GLN A 11 -44.93 -7.47 -41.49
C GLN A 11 -43.64 -8.31 -41.44
N CYS A 12 -42.55 -7.75 -41.96
CA CYS A 12 -41.21 -8.27 -41.71
C CYS A 12 -40.78 -7.86 -40.29
N ALA A 13 -40.74 -8.82 -39.36
CA ALA A 13 -40.11 -8.62 -38.06
C ALA A 13 -38.58 -8.69 -38.21
N SER A 14 -37.90 -7.56 -38.03
CA SER A 14 -36.45 -7.53 -37.87
C SER A 14 -36.09 -7.95 -36.45
N VAL A 15 -35.58 -9.18 -36.29
CA VAL A 15 -34.96 -9.61 -35.05
C VAL A 15 -33.58 -8.95 -34.96
N SER A 16 -33.49 -7.87 -34.19
CA SER A 16 -32.19 -7.27 -33.86
C SER A 16 -31.56 -8.09 -32.74
N CYS A 17 -30.63 -8.98 -33.10
CA CYS A 17 -29.83 -9.72 -32.14
C CYS A 17 -28.77 -8.77 -31.57
N SER A 18 -29.13 -8.05 -30.50
CA SER A 18 -28.15 -7.35 -29.68
C SER A 18 -27.30 -8.40 -28.96
N SER A 19 -26.13 -8.72 -29.53
CA SER A 19 -25.13 -9.52 -28.81
C SER A 19 -24.78 -8.79 -27.51
N LEU A 20 -25.30 -9.29 -26.38
CA LEU A 20 -24.80 -8.94 -25.06
C LEU A 20 -23.36 -9.45 -25.00
N ARG A 21 -22.39 -8.59 -25.29
CA ARG A 21 -21.01 -8.86 -24.89
C ARG A 21 -21.01 -9.04 -23.37
N PRO A 22 -20.52 -10.17 -22.84
CA PRO A 22 -20.30 -10.29 -21.41
C PRO A 22 -19.45 -9.09 -20.94
N PRO A 23 -19.71 -8.54 -19.75
CA PRO A 23 -18.80 -7.57 -19.15
C PRO A 23 -17.38 -8.17 -19.16
N ILE A 24 -16.40 -7.40 -19.66
CA ILE A 24 -15.00 -7.80 -19.55
C ILE A 24 -14.70 -7.83 -18.04
N GLU A 25 -14.46 -9.01 -17.48
CA GLU A 25 -13.92 -9.10 -16.12
C GLU A 25 -12.56 -8.41 -16.09
N LYS A 26 -12.48 -7.35 -15.30
CA LYS A 26 -11.24 -6.68 -14.92
C LYS A 26 -10.27 -7.73 -14.38
N ARG A 27 -9.13 -7.93 -15.04
CA ARG A 27 -8.18 -8.99 -14.70
C ARG A 27 -7.21 -8.46 -13.65
N ALA A 28 -7.20 -9.07 -12.47
CA ALA A 28 -6.20 -8.80 -11.45
C ALA A 28 -4.78 -9.10 -11.98
N THR A 29 -3.83 -8.21 -11.72
CA THR A 29 -2.41 -8.36 -12.12
C THR A 29 -1.53 -8.22 -10.89
N THR A 30 -0.62 -9.17 -10.67
CA THR A 30 0.36 -9.08 -9.58
C THR A 30 1.53 -8.20 -10.02
N GLU A 31 1.67 -7.03 -9.39
CA GLU A 31 2.73 -6.06 -9.66
C GLU A 31 4.00 -6.34 -8.83
N ILE A 32 3.79 -6.76 -7.58
CA ILE A 32 4.85 -7.26 -6.69
C ILE A 32 4.38 -8.60 -6.16
N PRO A 33 5.07 -9.71 -6.46
CA PRO A 33 4.70 -11.02 -5.94
C PRO A 33 5.08 -11.16 -4.46
N ALA A 34 4.32 -11.98 -3.72
CA ALA A 34 4.50 -12.19 -2.28
C ALA A 34 5.93 -12.62 -1.90
N ASP A 35 6.62 -13.33 -2.79
CA ASP A 35 7.97 -13.83 -2.62
C ASP A 35 9.06 -12.89 -3.16
N SER A 36 8.74 -11.62 -3.42
CA SER A 36 9.64 -10.62 -4.02
C SER A 36 10.99 -10.44 -3.29
N PHE A 37 11.11 -10.83 -2.02
CA PHE A 37 12.38 -10.80 -1.28
C PHE A 37 13.36 -11.89 -1.72
N ASN A 38 12.90 -13.01 -2.30
CA ASN A 38 13.78 -14.02 -2.90
C ASN A 38 14.56 -13.46 -4.11
N SER A 39 14.13 -12.32 -4.64
CA SER A 39 14.83 -11.56 -5.68
C SER A 39 14.71 -10.07 -5.36
N LEU A 40 15.19 -9.68 -4.17
CA LEU A 40 15.02 -8.34 -3.60
C LEU A 40 15.28 -7.23 -4.63
N GLU A 41 16.45 -7.24 -5.25
CA GLU A 41 16.87 -6.20 -6.21
C GLU A 41 16.06 -6.19 -7.51
N THR A 42 15.23 -7.20 -7.80
CA THR A 42 14.30 -7.14 -8.94
C THR A 42 13.18 -6.15 -8.68
N TYR A 43 12.69 -6.06 -7.45
CA TYR A 43 11.48 -5.29 -7.09
C TYR A 43 11.76 -4.08 -6.20
N TRP A 44 12.88 -4.08 -5.49
CA TRP A 44 13.19 -3.13 -4.42
C TRP A 44 14.51 -2.41 -4.69
N ASN A 45 14.56 -1.15 -4.27
CA ASN A 45 15.78 -0.37 -4.09
C ASN A 45 16.02 -0.17 -2.60
N TYR A 46 17.28 -0.02 -2.20
CA TYR A 46 17.64 0.44 -0.86
C TYR A 46 17.34 1.94 -0.67
N LEU A 47 17.33 2.36 0.60
CA LEU A 47 17.10 3.73 1.06
C LEU A 47 15.71 4.27 0.73
N TYR A 48 15.48 5.54 1.04
CA TYR A 48 14.38 6.29 0.48
C TYR A 48 14.73 6.75 -0.96
N PRO A 49 13.75 6.97 -1.84
CA PRO A 49 13.96 7.53 -3.18
C PRO A 49 14.72 8.87 -3.22
N TRP A 50 14.75 9.62 -2.12
CA TRP A 50 15.43 10.91 -2.00
C TRP A 50 16.73 10.85 -1.19
N GLY A 51 17.14 9.67 -0.71
CA GLY A 51 18.38 9.49 0.03
C GLY A 51 18.21 8.77 1.37
N PRO A 52 19.19 8.90 2.28
CA PRO A 52 19.31 8.03 3.45
C PRO A 52 18.58 8.55 4.70
N THR A 53 17.88 9.69 4.65
CA THR A 53 17.25 10.28 5.83
C THR A 53 15.79 10.63 5.61
N HIS A 54 15.04 10.68 6.71
CA HIS A 54 13.66 11.14 6.78
C HIS A 54 13.43 11.93 8.08
N ASN A 55 12.20 12.05 8.55
CA ASN A 55 11.80 12.78 9.76
C ASN A 55 12.17 12.10 11.10
N GLY A 56 12.90 10.98 11.08
CA GLY A 56 13.35 10.26 12.28
C GLY A 56 14.85 10.41 12.58
N GLY A 57 15.27 9.88 13.72
CA GLY A 57 16.64 10.02 14.24
C GLY A 57 17.66 9.02 13.69
N ALA A 58 17.38 8.36 12.56
CA ALA A 58 18.23 7.33 11.97
C ALA A 58 18.67 7.69 10.55
N ARG A 59 19.90 7.28 10.19
CA ARG A 59 20.40 7.29 8.81
C ARG A 59 20.32 5.88 8.25
N MET A 60 19.73 5.76 7.08
CA MET A 60 19.52 4.50 6.39
C MET A 60 20.74 4.11 5.58
N ASP A 61 21.09 2.83 5.60
CA ASP A 61 22.08 2.23 4.72
C ASP A 61 21.68 0.80 4.31
N GLU A 62 22.44 0.22 3.39
CA GLU A 62 22.23 -1.13 2.88
C GLU A 62 22.72 -2.22 3.85
N GLU A 63 23.73 -1.94 4.69
CA GLU A 63 24.28 -2.90 5.65
C GLU A 63 23.26 -3.31 6.73
N HIS A 64 22.30 -2.43 7.00
CA HIS A 64 21.18 -2.66 7.91
C HIS A 64 19.96 -3.32 7.25
N VAL A 65 20.09 -3.78 6.01
CA VAL A 65 19.08 -4.51 5.25
C VAL A 65 19.59 -5.91 4.96
N SER A 66 18.85 -6.93 5.37
CA SER A 66 19.19 -8.33 5.05
C SER A 66 17.96 -9.14 4.66
N VAL A 67 18.15 -10.16 3.84
CA VAL A 67 17.11 -11.14 3.51
C VAL A 67 17.62 -12.53 3.82
N THR A 68 16.81 -13.34 4.49
CA THR A 68 17.10 -14.76 4.74
C THR A 68 15.79 -15.53 4.62
N ASP A 69 15.78 -16.60 3.82
CA ASP A 69 14.61 -17.48 3.60
C ASP A 69 13.32 -16.71 3.25
N GLY A 70 13.43 -15.70 2.38
CA GLY A 70 12.30 -14.87 1.95
C GLY A 70 11.79 -13.87 2.99
N VAL A 71 12.48 -13.71 4.12
CA VAL A 71 12.17 -12.73 5.17
C VAL A 71 13.17 -11.58 5.09
N LEU A 72 12.65 -10.37 4.87
CA LEU A 72 13.40 -9.13 4.99
C LEU A 72 13.55 -8.77 6.47
N THR A 73 14.77 -8.49 6.91
CA THR A 73 15.08 -7.96 8.23
C THR A 73 15.71 -6.59 8.10
N LEU A 74 15.07 -5.58 8.70
CA LEU A 74 15.67 -4.26 8.90
C LEU A 74 16.14 -4.18 10.35
N THR A 75 17.41 -3.83 10.55
CA THR A 75 18.01 -3.70 11.87
C THR A 75 18.30 -2.24 12.15
N ALA A 76 18.07 -1.80 13.39
CA ALA A 76 18.48 -0.49 13.86
C ALA A 76 19.48 -0.63 15.00
N GLU A 77 20.54 0.19 14.97
CA GLU A 77 21.58 0.20 15.99
C GLU A 77 22.07 1.62 16.30
N PRO A 78 22.55 1.88 17.53
CA PRO A 78 23.13 3.17 17.88
C PRO A 78 24.48 3.37 17.20
N ARG A 79 24.80 4.62 16.90
CA ARG A 79 26.14 5.04 16.47
C ARG A 79 26.73 6.05 17.46
N ASP A 80 27.98 5.82 17.83
CA ASP A 80 28.71 6.62 18.82
C ASP A 80 29.43 7.83 18.18
N ASP A 81 28.70 8.60 17.37
CA ASP A 81 29.20 9.84 16.79
C ASP A 81 28.46 11.03 17.42
N GLN A 82 29.15 11.73 18.33
CA GLN A 82 28.57 12.84 19.09
C GLN A 82 28.45 14.14 18.30
N GLU A 83 29.12 14.25 17.14
CA GLU A 83 29.07 15.46 16.30
C GLU A 83 27.92 15.41 15.27
N ASP A 84 27.41 14.22 14.94
CA ASP A 84 26.25 14.04 14.06
C ASP A 84 24.94 14.10 14.88
N PRO A 85 23.94 14.93 14.50
CA PRO A 85 22.62 14.91 15.14
C PRO A 85 21.87 13.59 14.96
N ILE A 86 22.33 12.71 14.07
CA ILE A 86 21.78 11.36 13.86
C ILE A 86 22.56 10.35 14.69
N HIS A 87 21.91 9.78 15.68
CA HIS A 87 22.50 8.83 16.64
C HIS A 87 22.21 7.35 16.35
N TYR A 88 21.54 7.05 15.24
CA TYR A 88 21.19 5.67 14.86
C TYR A 88 21.47 5.39 13.38
N LEU A 89 21.85 4.14 13.09
CA LEU A 89 21.84 3.56 11.75
C LEU A 89 20.65 2.59 11.64
N SER A 90 20.08 2.49 10.44
CA SER A 90 18.98 1.56 10.19
C SER A 90 18.83 1.24 8.70
N GLY A 91 17.83 0.43 8.36
CA GLY A 91 17.51 0.04 6.99
C GLY A 91 16.21 0.66 6.48
N ALA A 92 16.19 0.95 5.18
CA ALA A 92 14.98 1.26 4.42
C ALA A 92 15.06 0.66 3.02
N ILE A 93 13.90 0.27 2.48
CA ILE A 93 13.74 -0.12 1.07
C ILE A 93 12.47 0.50 0.48
N HIS A 94 12.46 0.70 -0.84
CA HIS A 94 11.29 1.16 -1.57
C HIS A 94 11.08 0.38 -2.87
N ALA A 95 9.83 0.27 -3.30
CA ALA A 95 9.48 -0.40 -4.56
C ALA A 95 10.08 0.38 -5.75
N LYS A 96 10.64 -0.36 -6.72
CA LYS A 96 11.06 0.21 -8.01
C LYS A 96 9.85 0.71 -8.81
N SER A 97 8.75 -0.03 -8.74
CA SER A 97 7.49 0.32 -9.39
C SER A 97 6.77 1.46 -8.68
N THR A 98 5.90 2.14 -9.42
CA THR A 98 4.91 3.09 -8.91
C THR A 98 3.52 2.60 -9.27
N PHE A 99 2.55 2.88 -8.40
CA PHE A 99 1.17 2.39 -8.50
C PHE A 99 0.24 3.58 -8.66
N THR A 100 -0.68 3.50 -9.62
CA THR A 100 -1.66 4.57 -9.86
C THR A 100 -3.05 3.97 -9.84
N VAL A 101 -3.90 4.42 -8.93
CA VAL A 101 -5.32 4.02 -8.91
C VAL A 101 -6.00 4.72 -10.09
N SER A 102 -6.47 3.93 -11.05
CA SER A 102 -7.25 4.44 -12.18
C SER A 102 -8.73 4.54 -11.83
N PRO A 103 -9.53 5.37 -12.52
CA PRO A 103 -10.98 5.36 -12.37
C PRO A 103 -11.57 3.94 -12.53
N GLY A 104 -12.43 3.56 -11.59
CA GLY A 104 -13.01 2.22 -11.47
C GLY A 104 -12.03 1.10 -11.12
N GLY A 105 -10.78 1.41 -10.79
CA GLY A 105 -9.73 0.45 -10.46
C GLY A 105 -9.36 0.43 -8.97
N GLY A 106 -8.25 -0.24 -8.64
CA GLY A 106 -7.78 -0.35 -7.27
C GLY A 106 -6.52 -1.18 -7.10
N TYR A 107 -6.05 -1.26 -5.86
CA TYR A 107 -4.97 -2.16 -5.45
C TYR A 107 -5.31 -2.86 -4.15
N ASP A 108 -4.87 -4.11 -4.03
CA ASP A 108 -4.71 -4.79 -2.76
C ASP A 108 -3.23 -4.88 -2.43
N ILE A 109 -2.88 -4.42 -1.23
CA ILE A 109 -1.49 -4.36 -0.77
C ILE A 109 -1.44 -5.06 0.57
N ASN A 110 -0.71 -6.17 0.67
CA ASN A 110 -0.57 -6.94 1.91
C ASN A 110 0.90 -7.19 2.24
N ALA A 111 1.15 -7.37 3.53
CA ALA A 111 2.42 -7.85 4.06
C ALA A 111 2.22 -8.41 5.48
N GLU A 112 3.15 -9.25 5.92
CA GLU A 112 3.20 -9.74 7.30
C GLU A 112 4.42 -9.19 8.03
N PHE A 113 4.25 -8.87 9.30
CA PHE A 113 5.24 -8.18 10.11
C PHE A 113 5.41 -8.81 11.50
N ILE A 114 6.67 -8.88 11.93
CA ILE A 114 7.06 -8.81 13.35
C ILE A 114 7.71 -7.44 13.52
N ALA A 115 7.09 -6.56 14.30
CA ALA A 115 7.49 -5.16 14.38
C ALA A 115 7.63 -4.69 15.84
N PRO A 116 8.75 -4.05 16.21
CA PRO A 116 8.96 -3.58 17.56
C PRO A 116 8.13 -2.33 17.84
N VAL A 117 7.56 -2.27 19.05
CA VAL A 117 6.81 -1.13 19.59
C VAL A 117 7.42 -0.60 20.90
N ASP A 118 8.71 -0.89 21.10
CA ASP A 118 9.49 -0.38 22.22
C ASP A 118 9.76 1.12 22.07
N LYS A 119 9.97 1.80 23.19
CA LYS A 119 10.20 3.25 23.19
C LYS A 119 11.39 3.60 22.27
N GLY A 120 11.14 4.53 21.35
CA GLY A 120 12.14 4.99 20.39
C GLY A 120 12.18 4.20 19.09
N THR A 121 11.29 3.21 18.89
CA THR A 121 11.06 2.61 17.59
C THR A 121 9.88 3.24 16.84
N TRP A 122 10.05 3.36 15.52
CA TRP A 122 9.01 3.81 14.59
C TRP A 122 9.14 3.09 13.24
N PRO A 123 8.89 1.77 13.18
CA PRO A 123 8.75 1.10 11.88
C PRO A 123 7.54 1.63 11.09
N ALA A 124 7.68 1.73 9.78
CA ALA A 124 6.61 2.15 8.87
C ALA A 124 6.50 1.28 7.62
N PHE A 125 5.26 1.06 7.18
CA PHE A 125 4.88 0.47 5.90
C PHE A 125 3.82 1.35 5.25
N TRP A 126 4.18 2.01 4.16
CA TRP A 126 3.43 3.17 3.68
C TRP A 126 3.59 3.39 2.18
N LEU A 127 2.63 4.11 1.61
CA LEU A 127 2.64 4.61 0.24
C LEU A 127 2.80 6.12 0.29
N ASN A 128 3.69 6.66 -0.53
CA ASN A 128 3.82 8.10 -0.69
C ASN A 128 3.74 8.47 -2.18
N ALA A 129 3.61 9.76 -2.47
CA ALA A 129 3.65 10.27 -3.82
C ALA A 129 4.94 9.85 -4.56
N ALA A 130 4.80 9.38 -5.79
CA ALA A 130 5.90 9.11 -6.70
C ALA A 130 6.62 10.41 -7.13
N SER A 131 5.91 11.54 -7.09
CA SER A 131 6.42 12.89 -7.31
C SER A 131 5.57 13.89 -6.55
N GLY A 132 6.19 14.91 -5.95
CA GLY A 132 5.52 15.88 -5.09
C GLY A 132 5.10 15.27 -3.75
N TRP A 133 4.14 15.92 -3.10
CA TRP A 133 3.42 15.44 -1.92
C TRP A 133 2.26 16.43 -1.65
N PRO A 134 1.06 15.97 -1.22
CA PRO A 134 0.55 14.59 -1.18
C PRO A 134 0.45 13.93 -2.57
N PRO A 135 0.08 12.62 -2.71
CA PRO A 135 -0.56 11.73 -1.73
C PRO A 135 0.35 11.01 -0.71
N GLU A 136 -0.21 10.56 0.42
CA GLU A 136 0.42 9.67 1.40
C GLU A 136 -0.61 8.82 2.18
N ILE A 137 -0.36 7.51 2.26
CA ILE A 137 -1.16 6.50 2.96
C ILE A 137 -0.21 5.66 3.82
N ASP A 138 -0.33 5.79 5.13
CA ASP A 138 0.37 4.93 6.06
C ASP A 138 -0.44 3.67 6.33
N ILE A 139 -0.10 2.59 5.65
CA ILE A 139 -0.75 1.29 5.77
C ILE A 139 -0.54 0.72 7.18
N ALA A 140 0.64 0.94 7.77
CA ALA A 140 0.90 0.71 9.18
C ALA A 140 2.12 1.50 9.65
N GLU A 141 1.97 2.21 10.77
CA GLU A 141 3.09 2.74 11.54
C GLU A 141 3.08 2.16 12.95
N TRP A 142 4.15 1.50 13.34
CA TRP A 142 4.30 1.01 14.71
C TRP A 142 4.93 2.11 15.55
N LYS A 143 4.37 2.34 16.74
CA LYS A 143 4.81 3.40 17.64
C LYS A 143 5.40 2.78 18.89
N GLY A 144 6.47 3.39 19.41
CA GLY A 144 7.11 3.04 20.68
C GLY A 144 6.25 3.17 21.95
N SER A 145 4.93 3.32 21.79
CA SER A 145 3.91 3.37 22.82
C SER A 145 3.06 2.09 22.88
N GLY A 146 3.41 1.04 22.12
CA GLY A 146 2.63 -0.20 22.04
C GLY A 146 1.52 -0.18 20.99
N LYS A 147 1.56 0.77 20.05
CA LYS A 147 0.47 1.02 19.10
C LYS A 147 0.87 0.78 17.65
N ILE A 148 -0.15 0.58 16.82
CA ILE A 148 -0.11 0.64 15.36
C ILE A 148 -1.07 1.72 14.87
N SER A 149 -0.62 2.59 13.96
CA SER A 149 -1.41 3.68 13.36
C SER A 149 -1.70 3.41 11.89
N PHE A 150 -2.90 3.84 11.46
CA PHE A 150 -3.37 3.80 10.08
C PHE A 150 -3.74 5.22 9.66
N ASN A 151 -3.08 5.78 8.64
CA ASN A 151 -3.25 7.19 8.28
C ASN A 151 -3.44 7.41 6.78
N THR A 152 -4.20 8.45 6.44
CA THR A 152 -4.30 8.99 5.08
C THR A 152 -4.18 10.51 5.15
N PHE A 153 -3.20 11.07 4.43
CA PHE A 153 -2.84 12.49 4.47
C PHE A 153 -3.35 13.22 3.24
N ASN A 154 -4.34 14.09 3.39
CA ASN A 154 -4.76 14.96 2.29
C ASN A 154 -3.98 16.28 2.25
N THR A 155 -3.42 16.70 3.38
CA THR A 155 -2.43 17.78 3.54
C THR A 155 -1.63 17.53 4.84
N SER A 156 -0.74 18.45 5.23
CA SER A 156 -0.03 18.39 6.53
C SER A 156 -0.97 18.51 7.73
N ASP A 157 -2.11 19.20 7.55
CA ASP A 157 -3.05 19.52 8.62
C ASP A 157 -4.38 18.75 8.49
N GLU A 158 -4.60 18.10 7.35
CA GLU A 158 -5.78 17.28 7.08
C GLU A 158 -5.38 15.82 6.97
N VAL A 159 -5.40 15.15 8.12
CA VAL A 159 -5.00 13.75 8.28
C VAL A 159 -6.15 12.99 8.94
N THR A 160 -6.59 11.91 8.31
CA THR A 160 -7.41 10.91 9.00
C THR A 160 -6.47 9.89 9.61
N ALA A 161 -6.48 9.75 10.93
CA ALA A 161 -5.59 8.86 11.66
C ALA A 161 -6.38 7.94 12.60
N LEU A 162 -5.93 6.71 12.76
CA LEU A 162 -6.46 5.78 13.75
C LEU A 162 -5.32 4.99 14.41
N ASP A 163 -5.20 5.17 15.72
CA ASP A 163 -4.37 4.35 16.60
C ASP A 163 -5.13 3.11 17.08
N ARG A 164 -4.44 1.96 17.10
CA ARG A 164 -4.85 0.72 17.76
C ARG A 164 -3.73 0.16 18.62
N ASP A 165 -4.09 -0.57 19.68
CA ASP A 165 -3.11 -1.36 20.42
C ASP A 165 -2.57 -2.45 19.52
N TYR A 166 -1.25 -2.68 19.54
CA TYR A 166 -0.59 -3.71 18.76
C TYR A 166 -0.22 -4.89 19.68
N PRO A 167 -1.00 -5.99 19.67
CA PRO A 167 -0.74 -7.13 20.53
C PRO A 167 0.51 -7.89 20.06
N ASN A 168 1.14 -8.62 20.99
CA ASN A 168 2.17 -9.61 20.71
C ASN A 168 3.23 -9.22 19.64
N PRO A 169 4.00 -8.13 19.81
CA PRO A 169 4.90 -7.61 18.78
C PRO A 169 6.02 -8.55 18.32
N GLY A 170 6.22 -9.69 19.01
CA GLY A 170 7.13 -10.77 18.61
C GLY A 170 6.51 -11.85 17.71
N GLU A 171 5.20 -11.77 17.43
CA GLU A 171 4.45 -12.69 16.57
C GLU A 171 4.15 -12.06 15.21
N TRP A 172 3.87 -12.91 14.21
CA TRP A 172 3.51 -12.45 12.88
C TRP A 172 2.10 -11.89 12.87
N HIS A 173 1.96 -10.66 12.40
CA HIS A 173 0.68 -10.00 12.14
C HIS A 173 0.57 -9.63 10.66
N SER A 174 -0.62 -9.82 10.08
CA SER A 174 -0.88 -9.40 8.70
C SER A 174 -1.44 -7.98 8.68
N VAL A 175 -0.92 -7.16 7.79
CA VAL A 175 -1.45 -5.81 7.50
C VAL A 175 -1.84 -5.76 6.04
N ARG A 176 -3.02 -5.23 5.75
CA ARG A 176 -3.50 -5.04 4.37
C ARG A 176 -4.16 -3.69 4.19
N ALA A 177 -3.94 -3.09 3.03
CA ALA A 177 -4.73 -1.97 2.54
C ALA A 177 -5.44 -2.34 1.23
N GLU A 178 -6.73 -2.01 1.14
CA GLU A 178 -7.50 -2.08 -0.11
C GLU A 178 -7.78 -0.64 -0.58
N LEU A 179 -7.17 -0.26 -1.70
CA LEU A 179 -7.35 1.03 -2.35
C LEU A 179 -8.36 0.86 -3.48
N ARG A 180 -9.40 1.68 -3.53
CA ARG A 180 -10.43 1.65 -4.58
C ARG A 180 -10.81 3.04 -5.00
N ASP A 181 -11.16 3.19 -6.27
CA ASP A 181 -11.90 4.38 -6.71
C ASP A 181 -13.22 4.51 -5.94
N GLU A 182 -13.45 5.69 -5.35
CA GLU A 182 -14.70 6.01 -4.66
C GLU A 182 -15.70 6.72 -5.59
N ASN A 183 -15.24 7.68 -6.39
CA ASN A 183 -16.11 8.62 -7.12
C ASN A 183 -15.50 9.20 -8.42
N GLY A 184 -14.41 8.62 -8.91
CA GLY A 184 -13.62 9.09 -10.06
C GLY A 184 -12.56 10.13 -9.72
N SER A 185 -12.47 10.58 -8.46
CA SER A 185 -11.49 11.58 -7.98
C SER A 185 -10.74 11.09 -6.74
N ASP A 186 -11.47 10.56 -5.77
CA ASP A 186 -10.94 10.15 -4.48
C ASP A 186 -10.66 8.64 -4.43
N VAL A 187 -9.65 8.27 -3.65
CA VAL A 187 -9.34 6.87 -3.35
C VAL A 187 -9.87 6.53 -1.96
N ARG A 188 -10.80 5.59 -1.87
CA ARG A 188 -11.16 4.94 -0.61
C ARG A 188 -10.08 3.95 -0.22
N VAL A 189 -9.65 4.01 1.03
CA VAL A 189 -8.63 3.14 1.61
C VAL A 189 -9.23 2.39 2.79
N LYS A 190 -9.32 1.06 2.69
CA LYS A 190 -9.64 0.20 3.83
C LYS A 190 -8.38 -0.39 4.41
N PHE A 191 -8.23 -0.33 5.73
CA PHE A 191 -7.08 -0.87 6.45
C PHE A 191 -7.49 -2.10 7.26
N PHE A 192 -6.65 -3.12 7.26
CA PHE A 192 -6.88 -4.38 7.97
C PHE A 192 -5.66 -4.74 8.80
N LEU A 193 -5.92 -5.29 9.99
CA LEU A 193 -4.95 -5.96 10.85
C LEU A 193 -5.49 -7.36 11.14
N ASP A 194 -4.71 -8.40 10.84
CA ASP A 194 -5.08 -9.81 11.03
C ASP A 194 -6.42 -10.19 10.38
N GLY A 195 -6.63 -9.67 9.16
CA GLY A 195 -7.85 -9.87 8.39
C GLY A 195 -9.07 -9.11 8.89
N VAL A 196 -8.96 -8.36 9.99
CA VAL A 196 -10.04 -7.55 10.56
C VAL A 196 -9.92 -6.11 10.09
N GLU A 197 -10.97 -5.58 9.46
CA GLU A 197 -11.05 -4.17 9.04
C GLU A 197 -10.96 -3.27 10.28
N GLN A 198 -9.99 -2.34 10.28
CA GLN A 198 -9.74 -1.40 11.36
C GLN A 198 -10.45 -0.08 11.11
N THR A 199 -10.42 0.40 9.86
CA THR A 199 -11.03 1.66 9.43
C THR A 199 -11.11 1.76 7.90
N THR A 200 -12.00 2.63 7.44
CA THR A 200 -12.08 3.12 6.06
C THR A 200 -11.77 4.62 6.06
N GLN A 201 -10.82 5.06 5.24
CA GLN A 201 -10.41 6.47 5.09
C GLN A 201 -10.40 6.87 3.61
N TYR A 202 -10.16 8.15 3.31
CA TYR A 202 -10.28 8.70 1.96
C TYR A 202 -9.10 9.61 1.62
N GLY A 203 -8.38 9.25 0.57
CA GLY A 203 -7.36 10.08 -0.07
C GLY A 203 -8.01 10.95 -1.14
N ARG A 204 -8.09 12.25 -0.88
CA ARG A 204 -8.76 13.24 -1.73
C ARG A 204 -7.91 13.57 -2.96
N ASP A 205 -8.50 13.48 -4.14
CA ASP A 205 -7.84 13.71 -5.43
C ASP A 205 -6.67 12.75 -5.73
N TYR A 206 -6.73 11.53 -5.21
CA TYR A 206 -5.67 10.53 -5.39
C TYR A 206 -5.80 9.72 -6.70
N ILE A 207 -6.95 9.75 -7.36
CA ILE A 207 -7.13 9.05 -8.65
C ILE A 207 -6.18 9.65 -9.69
N GLY A 208 -5.43 8.78 -10.37
CA GLY A 208 -4.41 9.20 -11.33
C GLY A 208 -3.09 9.68 -10.70
N ALA A 209 -3.02 9.89 -9.39
CA ALA A 209 -1.77 10.22 -8.71
C ALA A 209 -0.88 8.97 -8.59
N GLY A 210 0.41 9.12 -8.88
CA GLY A 210 1.38 8.03 -8.69
C GLY A 210 1.76 7.86 -7.23
N LEU A 211 1.69 6.63 -6.72
CA LEU A 211 2.08 6.21 -5.37
C LEU A 211 3.30 5.28 -5.44
N ARG A 212 4.14 5.24 -4.40
CA ARG A 212 5.27 4.31 -4.27
C ARG A 212 5.30 3.70 -2.88
N LEU A 213 5.43 2.37 -2.83
CA LEU A 213 5.42 1.58 -1.60
C LEU A 213 6.80 1.57 -0.93
N ARG A 214 6.83 1.76 0.39
CA ARG A 214 8.04 1.89 1.20
C ARG A 214 7.98 1.09 2.48
N LYS A 215 9.16 0.65 2.94
CA LYS A 215 9.37 0.02 4.24
C LYS A 215 10.61 0.62 4.86
N ASP A 216 10.49 1.10 6.09
CA ASP A 216 11.64 1.57 6.87
C ASP A 216 11.45 1.32 8.36
N LEU A 217 12.57 1.21 9.06
CA LEU A 217 12.60 1.12 10.51
C LEU A 217 13.25 2.39 11.04
N LEU A 218 12.47 3.42 11.39
CA LEU A 218 13.02 4.64 11.99
C LEU A 218 13.15 4.42 13.50
N ALA A 219 14.33 4.04 14.02
CA ALA A 219 14.35 3.60 15.42
C ALA A 219 15.71 3.50 16.13
N HIS A 220 15.61 3.45 17.47
CA HIS A 220 16.52 2.83 18.45
C HIS A 220 16.76 1.32 18.18
N LEU A 221 17.58 0.65 19.00
CA LEU A 221 17.86 -0.81 18.95
C LEU A 221 16.59 -1.61 18.63
N GLY A 222 16.62 -2.38 17.55
CA GLY A 222 15.47 -3.18 17.17
C GLY A 222 15.66 -3.91 15.85
N ARG A 223 14.81 -4.91 15.63
CA ARG A 223 14.69 -5.59 14.34
C ARG A 223 13.24 -5.61 13.95
N ARG A 224 12.97 -5.34 12.69
CA ARG A 224 11.68 -5.62 12.09
C ARG A 224 11.86 -6.71 11.05
N HIS A 225 10.99 -7.71 11.09
CA HIS A 225 10.89 -8.73 10.07
C HIS A 225 9.66 -8.49 9.21
N VAL A 226 9.82 -8.65 7.89
CA VAL A 226 8.76 -8.49 6.90
C VAL A 226 8.79 -9.66 5.94
N ARG A 227 7.64 -10.19 5.57
CA ARG A 227 7.51 -11.20 4.51
C ARG A 227 6.18 -11.04 3.78
N ASN A 228 6.00 -11.82 2.70
CA ASN A 228 4.73 -11.93 1.98
C ASN A 228 4.18 -10.57 1.53
N VAL A 229 5.07 -9.69 1.05
CA VAL A 229 4.68 -8.40 0.49
C VAL A 229 4.13 -8.62 -0.90
N GLU A 230 2.83 -8.39 -1.08
CA GLU A 230 2.17 -8.51 -2.37
C GLU A 230 1.46 -7.21 -2.73
N VAL A 231 1.50 -6.87 -4.02
CA VAL A 231 0.72 -5.77 -4.60
C VAL A 231 -0.03 -6.30 -5.81
N ILE A 232 -1.35 -6.30 -5.72
CA ILE A 232 -2.26 -6.76 -6.77
C ILE A 232 -3.02 -5.55 -7.31
N SER A 233 -2.90 -5.31 -8.61
CA SER A 233 -3.66 -4.30 -9.35
C SER A 233 -5.01 -4.87 -9.81
N LEU A 234 -6.08 -4.09 -9.64
CA LEU A 234 -7.45 -4.43 -9.99
C LEU A 234 -7.95 -3.43 -11.04
N ASN A 235 -7.53 -3.63 -12.28
CA ASN A 235 -7.81 -2.72 -13.41
C ASN A 235 -8.88 -3.24 -14.36
#